data_AF-A0A1F7RQ08-F1
#
_entry.id   AF-A0A1F7RQ08-F1
#
_cell.length_a   1.000
_cell.length_b   1.000
_cell.length_c   1.000
_cell.angle_alpha   90.00
_cell.angle_beta   90.00
_cell.angle_gamma   90.00
#
_symmetry.space_group_name_H-M   'P 1'
#
loop_
_entity.id
_entity.type
_entity.pdbx_description
1 polymer ?
#
loop_
_entity_poly.entity_id
_entity_poly.type
_entity_poly.pdbx_seq_one_letter_code
_entity_poly.pdbx_strand_id
1 'polypeptide(L)'
;MYKTTTLRLPEKLLKEINKFVEDGNLDRSSYLREIILKGFEVDKCERILAQYETGKLSLEEASQKLQVDIWKFLQILKDSNRNLNVSLEDLLGSSD
;
A
#
# COMPACT_ATOMS: atom_id res chain seq x y z
N MET A 1 -1.86 -11.04 19.16
CA MET A 1 -2.46 -10.38 20.33
C MET A 1 -3.06 -9.06 19.87
N TYR A 2 -4.37 -8.84 20.01
CA TYR A 2 -5.02 -7.59 19.59
C TYR A 2 -4.90 -6.52 20.69
N LYS A 3 -4.78 -5.25 20.30
CA LYS A 3 -4.78 -4.10 21.23
C LYS A 3 -5.95 -3.18 20.91
N THR A 4 -6.62 -2.68 21.95
CA THR A 4 -7.72 -1.71 21.82
C THR A 4 -7.17 -0.35 21.42
N THR A 5 -7.74 0.24 20.37
CA THR A 5 -7.43 1.59 19.90
C THR A 5 -8.75 2.36 19.75
N THR A 6 -8.78 3.61 20.23
CA THR A 6 -9.95 4.49 20.09
C THR A 6 -9.65 5.55 19.03
N LEU A 7 -10.55 5.71 18.05
CA LEU A 7 -10.42 6.71 16.99
C LEU A 7 -11.72 7.50 16.83
N ARG A 8 -11.62 8.75 16.39
CA ARG A 8 -12.78 9.58 16.04
C ARG A 8 -12.99 9.54 14.53
N LEU A 9 -14.19 9.21 14.10
CA LEU A 9 -14.57 9.12 12.68
C LEU A 9 -15.68 10.12 12.37
N PRO A 10 -15.74 10.65 11.13
CA PRO A 10 -16.88 11.42 10.66
C PRO A 10 -18.19 10.62 10.80
N GLU A 11 -19.24 11.28 11.30
CA GLU A 11 -20.53 10.61 11.55
C GLU A 11 -21.12 9.96 10.28
N LYS A 12 -20.99 10.64 9.13
CA LYS A 12 -21.47 10.13 7.84
C LYS A 12 -20.83 8.78 7.47
N LEU A 13 -19.50 8.69 7.58
CA LEU A 13 -18.77 7.46 7.32
C LEU A 13 -19.19 6.35 8.28
N LEU A 14 -19.40 6.68 9.55
CA LEU A 14 -19.81 5.69 10.54
C LEU A 14 -21.21 5.13 10.25
N LYS A 15 -22.14 5.98 9.78
CA LYS A 15 -23.48 5.56 9.35
C LYS A 15 -23.41 4.59 8.15
N GLU A 16 -22.57 4.90 7.17
CA GLU A 16 -22.39 4.02 6.00
C GLU A 16 -21.79 2.67 6.39
N ILE A 17 -20.76 2.66 7.25
CA ILE A 17 -20.14 1.42 7.75
C ILE A 17 -21.17 0.57 8.49
N ASN A 18 -21.95 1.17 9.39
CA ASN A 18 -22.96 0.43 10.16
C ASN A 18 -24.02 -0.17 9.23
N LYS A 19 -24.45 0.56 8.19
CA LYS A 19 -25.39 0.04 7.19
C LYS A 19 -24.85 -1.20 6.49
N PHE A 20 -23.59 -1.22 6.05
CA PHE A 20 -23.00 -2.40 5.42
C PHE A 20 -22.85 -3.59 6.38
N VAL A 21 -22.56 -3.30 7.65
CA VAL A 21 -22.47 -4.33 8.70
C VAL A 21 -23.85 -4.95 8.95
N GLU A 22 -24.90 -4.13 9.02
CA GLU A 22 -26.29 -4.58 9.21
C GLU A 22 -26.80 -5.36 7.98
N ASP A 23 -26.66 -4.80 6.78
CA ASP A 23 -27.11 -5.42 5.52
C ASP A 23 -26.42 -6.76 5.26
N GLY A 24 -25.15 -6.90 5.68
CA GLY A 24 -24.35 -8.11 5.51
C GLY A 24 -24.34 -9.08 6.69
N ASN A 25 -25.04 -8.77 7.79
CA ASN A 25 -24.97 -9.52 9.06
C ASN A 25 -23.53 -9.81 9.52
N LEU A 26 -22.67 -8.78 9.48
CA LEU A 26 -21.24 -8.87 9.80
C LEU A 26 -20.96 -8.47 11.26
N ASP A 27 -19.83 -8.92 11.81
CA ASP A 27 -19.30 -8.34 13.05
C ASP A 27 -18.63 -7.00 12.74
N ARG A 28 -19.14 -5.93 13.36
CA ARG A 28 -18.63 -4.55 13.18
C ARG A 28 -17.12 -4.46 13.42
N SER A 29 -16.62 -5.11 14.47
CA SER A 29 -15.20 -5.02 14.83
C SER A 29 -14.33 -5.72 13.80
N SER A 30 -14.75 -6.88 13.31
CA SER A 30 -14.06 -7.63 12.25
C SER A 30 -14.08 -6.87 10.94
N TYR A 31 -15.23 -6.33 10.54
CA TYR A 31 -15.35 -5.52 9.33
C TYR A 31 -14.44 -4.28 9.35
N LEU A 32 -14.44 -3.53 10.46
CA LEU A 32 -13.56 -2.37 10.63
C LEU A 32 -12.08 -2.77 10.58
N ARG A 33 -11.69 -3.86 11.23
CA ARG A 33 -10.31 -4.35 11.19
C ARG A 33 -9.89 -4.69 9.76
N GLU A 34 -10.74 -5.36 9.00
CA GLU A 34 -10.44 -5.70 7.60
C GLU A 34 -10.28 -4.46 6.72
N ILE A 35 -11.16 -3.47 6.86
CA ILE A 35 -11.04 -2.21 6.11
C ILE A 35 -9.75 -1.49 6.47
N ILE A 36 -9.43 -1.38 7.76
CA ILE A 36 -8.22 -0.70 8.22
C ILE A 36 -6.98 -1.42 7.67
N LEU A 37 -6.93 -2.75 7.69
CA LEU A 37 -5.83 -3.53 7.13
C LEU A 37 -5.69 -3.29 5.63
N LYS A 38 -6.79 -3.39 4.88
CA LYS A 38 -6.79 -3.14 3.42
C LYS A 38 -6.33 -1.73 3.08
N GLY A 39 -6.87 -0.73 3.78
CA GLY A 39 -6.49 0.68 3.60
C GLY A 39 -5.04 0.95 3.98
N PHE A 40 -4.55 0.31 5.04
CA PHE A 40 -3.15 0.43 5.46
C PHE A 40 -2.18 -0.15 4.43
N GLU A 41 -2.46 -1.32 3.85
CA GLU A 41 -1.59 -1.90 2.82
C GLU A 41 -1.54 -1.03 1.56
N VAL A 42 -2.65 -0.40 1.18
CA VAL A 42 -2.69 0.57 0.06
C VAL A 42 -1.83 1.81 0.38
N ASP A 43 -2.04 2.45 1.53
CA ASP A 43 -1.25 3.63 1.95
C ASP A 43 0.24 3.29 2.10
N LYS A 44 0.56 2.11 2.67
CA LYS A 44 1.92 1.61 2.78
C LYS A 44 2.57 1.44 1.40
N CYS A 45 1.88 0.82 0.45
CA CYS A 45 2.37 0.64 -0.92
C CYS A 45 2.75 1.99 -1.54
N GLU A 46 1.83 2.96 -1.51
CA GLU A 46 2.05 4.30 -2.07
C GLU A 46 3.25 5.02 -1.44
N ARG A 47 3.42 4.91 -0.11
CA ARG A 47 4.57 5.49 0.59
C ARG A 47 5.90 4.85 0.20
N ILE A 48 5.93 3.54 -0.05
CA ILE A 48 7.14 2.85 -0.50
C ILE A 48 7.46 3.21 -1.95
N LEU A 49 6.46 3.23 -2.82
CA LEU A 49 6.62 3.65 -4.22
C LEU A 49 7.16 5.08 -4.33
N ALA A 50 6.62 6.02 -3.56
CA ALA A 50 7.12 7.40 -3.53
C ALA A 50 8.59 7.48 -3.07
N GLN A 51 8.99 6.67 -2.10
CA GLN A 51 10.40 6.64 -1.65
C GLN A 51 11.31 6.03 -2.72
N TYR A 52 10.88 4.96 -3.39
CA TYR A 52 11.59 4.34 -4.50
C TYR A 52 11.83 5.33 -5.66
N GLU A 53 10.80 6.06 -6.08
CA GLU A 53 10.89 7.08 -7.14
C GLU A 53 11.89 8.20 -6.81
N THR A 54 11.95 8.61 -5.54
CA THR A 54 12.92 9.62 -5.10
C THR A 54 14.36 9.09 -4.96
N GLY A 55 14.60 7.82 -5.29
CA GLY A 55 15.90 7.16 -5.13
C GLY A 55 16.29 6.87 -3.68
N LYS A 56 15.37 7.07 -2.72
CA LYS A 56 15.62 6.79 -1.29
C LYS A 56 15.66 5.30 -0.97
N LEU A 57 15.02 4.49 -1.81
CA LEU A 57 15.02 3.04 -1.70
C LEU A 57 15.48 2.46 -3.03
N SER A 58 16.35 1.46 -2.94
CA SER A 58 16.63 0.56 -4.06
C SER A 58 15.42 -0.34 -4.35
N LEU A 59 15.45 -0.99 -5.52
CA LEU A 59 14.43 -1.96 -5.93
C LEU A 59 14.29 -3.09 -4.91
N GLU A 60 15.40 -3.60 -4.40
CA GLU A 60 15.44 -4.68 -3.41
C GLU A 60 14.89 -4.22 -2.04
N GLU A 61 15.28 -3.04 -1.56
CA GLU A 61 14.77 -2.53 -0.29
C GLU A 61 13.26 -2.27 -0.35
N ALA A 62 12.76 -1.76 -1.48
CA ALA A 62 11.35 -1.52 -1.69
C ALA A 62 10.55 -2.84 -1.74
N SER A 63 11.06 -3.86 -2.44
CA SER A 63 10.40 -5.18 -2.50
C SER A 63 10.38 -5.86 -1.13
N GLN A 64 11.49 -5.79 -0.37
CA GLN A 64 11.55 -6.33 0.99
C GLN A 64 10.57 -5.62 1.94
N LYS A 65 10.42 -4.29 1.87
CA LYS A 65 9.47 -3.53 2.72
C LYS A 65 8.01 -3.87 2.43
N LEU A 66 7.69 -4.20 1.19
CA LEU A 66 6.37 -4.69 0.79
C LEU A 66 6.21 -6.21 0.95
N GLN A 67 7.27 -6.92 1.35
CA GLN A 67 7.30 -8.38 1.48
C GLN A 67 6.89 -9.10 0.20
N VAL A 68 7.30 -8.54 -0.93
CA VAL A 68 7.10 -9.13 -2.27
C VAL A 68 8.46 -9.42 -2.89
N ASP A 69 8.49 -10.33 -3.85
CA ASP A 69 9.67 -10.51 -4.68
C ASP A 69 9.84 -9.34 -5.67
N ILE A 70 11.02 -9.25 -6.27
CA ILE A 70 11.38 -8.18 -7.19
C ILE A 70 10.44 -8.14 -8.40
N TRP A 71 10.06 -9.28 -8.96
CA TRP A 71 9.18 -9.33 -10.13
C TRP A 71 7.79 -8.81 -9.80
N LYS A 72 7.29 -9.16 -8.62
CA LYS A 72 6.01 -8.65 -8.15
C LYS A 72 6.06 -7.15 -7.91
N PHE A 73 7.17 -6.62 -7.40
CA PHE A 73 7.36 -5.17 -7.27
C PHE A 73 7.39 -4.46 -8.64
N LEU A 74 8.09 -5.02 -9.63
CA LEU A 74 8.10 -4.51 -11.00
C LEU A 74 6.69 -4.50 -11.62
N GLN A 75 5.87 -5.52 -11.31
CA GLN A 75 4.48 -5.55 -11.73
C GLN A 75 3.66 -4.43 -11.07
N ILE A 76 3.87 -4.17 -9.77
CA ILE A 76 3.22 -3.06 -9.06
C ILE A 76 3.58 -1.71 -9.70
N LEU A 77 4.85 -1.49 -10.07
CA LEU A 77 5.28 -0.28 -10.78
C LEU A 77 4.55 -0.13 -12.12
N LYS A 78 4.48 -1.20 -12.91
CA LYS A 78 3.77 -1.20 -14.19
C LYS A 78 2.28 -0.90 -14.02
N ASP A 79 1.62 -1.57 -13.08
CA ASP A 79 0.18 -1.43 -12.84
C ASP A 79 -0.17 -0.04 -12.28
N SER A 80 0.77 0.62 -11.59
CA SER A 80 0.65 1.99 -11.10
C SER A 80 1.16 3.06 -12.09
N ASN A 81 1.57 2.66 -13.29
CA ASN A 81 2.12 3.55 -14.33
C ASN A 81 3.33 4.39 -13.85
N ARG A 82 4.19 3.77 -13.04
CA ARG A 82 5.42 4.35 -12.49
C ARG A 82 6.65 3.78 -13.19
N ASN A 83 7.67 4.61 -13.37
CA ASN A 83 8.91 4.23 -14.02
C ASN A 83 9.90 3.59 -13.04
N LEU A 84 10.90 2.90 -13.59
CA LEU A 84 12.08 2.51 -12.82
C LEU A 84 12.84 3.76 -12.34
N ASN A 85 13.44 3.68 -11.16
CA ASN A 85 14.26 4.74 -10.60
C ASN A 85 15.71 4.73 -11.12
N VAL A 86 15.90 4.33 -12.38
CA VAL A 86 17.20 4.30 -13.06
C VAL A 86 17.17 5.23 -14.27
N SER A 87 18.31 5.85 -14.57
CA SER A 87 18.44 6.66 -15.78
C SER A 87 18.60 5.77 -17.02
N LEU A 88 18.38 6.34 -18.21
CA LEU A 88 18.67 5.64 -19.46
C LEU A 88 20.17 5.40 -19.63
N GLU A 89 21.01 6.29 -19.11
CA GLU A 89 22.47 6.14 -19.12
C GLU A 89 22.92 4.92 -18.33
N ASP A 90 22.36 4.73 -17.12
CA ASP A 90 22.64 3.55 -16.28
C ASP A 90 22.22 2.25 -16.97
N LEU A 91 21.11 2.29 -17.72
CA LEU A 91 20.52 1.11 -18.34
C LEU A 91 21.22 0.69 -19.63
N LEU A 92 21.67 1.66 -20.43
CA LEU A 92 22.40 1.40 -21.67
C LEU A 92 23.85 1.00 -21.42
N GLY A 93 24.34 1.16 -20.18
CA GLY A 93 25.74 1.05 -19.83
C GLY A 93 26.52 2.21 -20.44
N SER A 94 27.33 2.89 -19.63
CA SER A 94 28.26 3.90 -20.12
C SER A 94 29.11 3.27 -21.24
N SER A 95 28.83 3.62 -22.49
CA SER A 95 29.70 3.33 -23.62
C SER A 95 30.85 4.33 -23.56
N ASP A 96 31.86 4.02 -22.76
CA ASP A 96 33.21 4.56 -22.89
C ASP A 96 34.10 3.52 -23.61
#